data_AF-A0A699V0R8-F1
#
_entry.id   AF-A0A699V0R8-F1
#
_cell.length_a   1.000
_cell.length_b   1.000
_cell.length_c   1.000
_cell.angle_alpha   90.00
_cell.angle_beta   90.00
_cell.angle_gamma   90.00
#
_symmetry.space_group_name_H-M   'P 1'
#
loop_
_entity.id
_entity.type
_entity.pdbx_description
1 polymer ?
#
loop_
_entity_poly.entity_id
_entity_poly.type
_entity_poly.pdbx_seq_one_letter_code
_entity_poly.pdbx_strand_id
1 'polypeptide(L)'
;MQNEKRHYLYGTKCIVFTDPKSLQHILNQKELNMRQRRWLELLSDYGCEILYHPGKANIVADALSRKEWIKSSRVQALVMTIGSNLPKQI
;
A
#
# COMPACT_ATOMS: atom_id res chain seq x y z
N MET A 1 10.38 -0.78 -1.34
CA MET A 1 9.28 -0.28 -0.49
C MET A 1 9.42 1.23 -0.41
N GLN A 2 8.39 2.02 -0.72
CA GLN A 2 8.49 3.47 -0.53
C GLN A 2 8.58 3.75 0.98
N ASN A 3 9.51 4.64 1.39
CA ASN A 3 9.89 4.88 2.79
C ASN A 3 8.78 5.47 3.68
N GLU A 4 7.58 5.73 3.14
CA GLU A 4 6.50 6.43 3.82
C GLU A 4 5.86 5.66 4.98
N LYS A 5 6.04 4.33 5.05
CA LYS A 5 5.41 3.48 6.08
C LYS A 5 6.40 2.94 7.13
N ARG A 6 7.65 3.42 7.12
CA ARG A 6 8.72 2.92 8.00
C ARG A 6 8.35 2.98 9.48
N HIS A 7 7.70 4.05 9.92
CA HIS A 7 7.29 4.22 11.32
C HIS A 7 6.18 3.27 11.78
N TYR A 8 5.39 2.71 10.86
CA TYR A 8 4.39 1.70 11.19
C TYR A 8 4.97 0.29 11.24
N LEU A 9 6.10 0.06 10.58
CA LEU A 9 6.70 -1.27 10.41
C LEU A 9 7.83 -1.54 11.40
N TYR A 10 8.38 -0.51 12.03
CA TYR A 10 9.49 -0.67 12.96
C TYR A 10 9.04 -1.40 14.24
N GLY A 11 9.78 -2.45 14.63
CA GLY A 11 9.52 -3.21 15.85
C GLY A 11 8.31 -4.15 15.80
N THR A 12 7.65 -4.32 14.64
CA THR A 12 6.47 -5.20 14.50
C THR A 12 6.72 -6.25 13.42
N LYS A 13 6.39 -7.52 13.70
CA LYS A 13 6.45 -8.58 12.67
C LYS A 13 5.37 -8.32 11.61
N CYS A 14 5.80 -7.99 10.40
CA CYS A 14 4.95 -7.75 9.24
C CYS A 14 4.86 -8.99 8.35
N ILE A 15 3.69 -9.23 7.76
CA ILE A 15 3.51 -10.22 6.69
C ILE A 15 3.20 -9.44 5.40
N VAL A 16 4.02 -9.65 4.38
CA VAL A 16 3.90 -9.01 3.08
C VAL A 16 3.37 -10.04 2.09
N PHE A 17 2.13 -9.82 1.65
CA PHE A 17 1.53 -10.63 0.61
C PHE A 17 1.88 -10.08 -0.77
N THR A 18 2.35 -10.95 -1.66
CA THR A 18 2.74 -10.57 -3.04
C THR A 18 2.10 -11.52 -4.05
N ASP A 19 1.72 -10.98 -5.20
CA ASP A 19 1.14 -11.71 -6.32
C ASP A 19 2.13 -12.36 -7.30
N PRO A 20 3.42 -11.96 -7.44
CA PRO A 20 4.31 -12.60 -8.39
C PRO A 20 4.92 -13.83 -7.74
N LYS A 21 4.65 -15.03 -8.29
CA LYS A 21 5.29 -16.28 -7.84
C LYS A 21 6.82 -16.22 -7.86
N SER A 22 7.41 -15.41 -8.75
CA SER A 22 8.87 -15.19 -8.81
C SER A 22 9.45 -14.59 -7.52
N LEU A 23 8.68 -13.79 -6.78
CA LEU A 23 9.10 -13.24 -5.49
C LEU A 23 9.10 -14.29 -4.36
N GLN A 24 8.42 -15.41 -4.53
CA GLN A 24 8.56 -16.53 -3.60
C GLN A 24 9.91 -17.23 -3.78
N HIS A 25 10.37 -17.34 -5.03
CA HIS A 25 11.63 -18.02 -5.37
C HIS A 25 12.86 -17.16 -5.10
N ILE A 26 12.73 -15.82 -5.07
CA ILE A 26 13.83 -14.90 -4.77
C ILE A 26 14.46 -15.14 -3.39
N LEU A 27 13.70 -15.70 -2.44
CA LEU A 27 14.21 -16.01 -1.10
C LEU A 27 15.08 -17.28 -1.08
N ASN A 28 14.86 -18.18 -2.04
CA ASN A 28 15.55 -19.47 -2.12
C ASN A 28 16.68 -19.48 -3.17
N GLN A 29 16.83 -18.41 -3.94
CA GLN A 29 17.88 -18.30 -4.95
C GLN A 29 19.24 -18.05 -4.30
N LYS A 30 20.21 -18.91 -4.63
CA LYS A 30 21.61 -18.81 -4.16
C LYS A 30 22.33 -17.59 -4.74
N GLU A 31 21.99 -17.22 -5.97
CA GLU A 31 22.55 -16.07 -6.66
C GLU A 31 21.47 -15.02 -6.88
N LEU A 32 21.67 -13.87 -6.25
CA LEU A 32 20.79 -12.72 -6.34
C LEU A 32 21.53 -11.56 -6.98
N ASN A 33 20.83 -10.83 -7.83
CA ASN A 33 21.32 -9.56 -8.34
C ASN A 33 21.48 -8.56 -7.18
N MET A 34 22.45 -7.66 -7.24
CA MET A 34 22.71 -6.63 -6.23
C MET A 34 21.45 -5.82 -5.87
N ARG A 35 20.57 -5.55 -6.84
CA ARG A 35 19.30 -4.88 -6.58
C ARG A 35 18.36 -5.70 -5.69
N GLN A 36 18.33 -7.01 -5.88
CA GLN A 36 17.50 -7.93 -5.10
C GLN A 36 18.08 -8.10 -3.69
N ARG A 37 19.41 -8.23 -3.58
CA ARG A 37 20.12 -8.29 -2.29
C ARG A 37 19.84 -7.06 -1.41
N ARG A 38 20.00 -5.86 -1.97
CA ARG A 38 19.69 -4.61 -1.26
C ARG A 38 18.22 -4.51 -0.82
N TRP A 39 17.31 -5.09 -1.60
CA TRP A 39 15.89 -5.15 -1.24
C TRP A 39 15.61 -6.13 -0.10
N LEU A 40 16.30 -7.27 -0.09
CA LEU A 40 16.17 -8.26 0.99
C LEU A 40 16.77 -7.77 2.30
N GLU A 41 17.93 -7.11 2.27
CA GLU A 41 18.53 -6.46 3.45
C GLU A 41 17.55 -5.47 4.09
N LEU A 42 16.90 -4.63 3.26
CA LEU A 42 15.88 -3.71 3.75
C LEU A 42 14.70 -4.44 4.39
N LEU A 43 14.27 -5.59 3.84
CA LEU A 43 13.17 -6.36 4.40
C LEU A 43 13.55 -7.08 5.70
N SER A 44 14.80 -7.54 5.82
CA SER A 44 15.28 -8.15 7.06
C SER A 44 15.31 -7.16 8.23
N ASP A 45 15.58 -5.88 7.96
CA ASP A 45 15.58 -4.83 9.00
C ASP A 45 14.19 -4.64 9.65
N TYR A 46 13.11 -4.99 8.94
CA TYR A 46 11.74 -4.89 9.45
C TYR A 46 11.19 -6.23 9.98
N GLY A 47 11.94 -7.33 9.89
CA GLY A 47 11.45 -8.65 10.29
C GLY A 47 10.21 -9.11 9.51
N CYS A 48 10.08 -8.68 8.24
CA CYS A 48 8.91 -9.02 7.44
C CYS A 48 9.02 -10.43 6.82
N GLU A 49 7.89 -11.13 6.74
CA GLU A 49 7.75 -12.42 6.06
C GLU A 49 7.02 -12.23 4.72
N ILE A 50 7.56 -12.79 3.62
CA ILE A 50 6.92 -12.67 2.29
C ILE A 50 6.11 -13.92 2.01
N LEU A 51 4.79 -13.76 1.79
CA LEU A 51 3.89 -14.83 1.42
C LEU A 51 3.30 -14.61 0.04
N TYR A 52 3.14 -15.70 -0.71
CA TYR A 52 2.45 -15.68 -1.99
C TYR A 52 0.94 -15.59 -1.77
N HIS A 53 0.29 -14.65 -2.45
CA HIS A 53 -1.16 -14.51 -2.48
C HIS A 53 -1.63 -14.51 -3.94
N PRO A 54 -2.52 -15.42 -4.36
CA PRO A 54 -2.97 -15.47 -5.74
C PRO A 54 -3.55 -14.14 -6.22
N GLY A 55 -3.19 -13.69 -7.43
CA GLY A 55 -3.62 -12.39 -7.97
C GLY A 55 -5.14 -12.16 -7.96
N LYS A 56 -5.94 -13.24 -8.10
CA LYS A 56 -7.41 -13.18 -7.97
C LYS A 56 -7.90 -12.74 -6.58
N ALA A 57 -7.09 -12.93 -5.55
CA ALA A 57 -7.38 -12.50 -4.19
C ALA A 57 -6.67 -11.17 -3.84
N ASN A 58 -5.88 -10.63 -4.77
CA ASN A 58 -5.17 -9.35 -4.62
C ASN A 58 -5.98 -8.15 -5.13
N ILE A 59 -7.29 -8.30 -5.36
CA ILE A 59 -8.17 -7.31 -6.00
C ILE A 59 -8.10 -5.94 -5.31
N VAL A 60 -8.05 -5.90 -3.99
CA VAL A 60 -7.98 -4.65 -3.22
C VAL A 60 -6.66 -3.93 -3.49
N ALA A 61 -5.53 -4.62 -3.37
CA ALA A 61 -4.22 -4.00 -3.60
C ALA A 61 -4.04 -3.59 -5.06
N ASP A 62 -4.58 -4.38 -6.00
CA ASP A 62 -4.54 -4.14 -7.42
C ASP A 62 -5.44 -2.95 -7.84
N ALA A 63 -6.61 -2.79 -7.18
CA ALA A 63 -7.44 -1.60 -7.32
C ALA A 63 -6.76 -0.34 -6.76
N LEU A 64 -6.07 -0.47 -5.62
CA LEU A 64 -5.33 0.64 -5.00
C LEU A 64 -4.07 1.01 -5.78
N SER A 65 -3.36 0.05 -6.39
CA SER A 65 -2.15 0.29 -7.18
C SER A 65 -2.46 0.98 -8.50
N ARG A 66 -3.60 0.64 -9.12
CA ARG A 66 -4.09 1.25 -10.36
C ARG A 66 -4.80 2.59 -10.15
N LYS A 67 -5.13 2.95 -8.92
CA LYS A 67 -5.68 4.27 -8.63
C LYS A 67 -4.58 5.29 -8.91
N GLU A 68 -4.75 6.09 -9.97
CA GLU A 68 -3.94 7.28 -10.15
C GLU A 68 -4.03 8.09 -8.86
N TRP A 69 -2.87 8.30 -8.22
CA TRP A 69 -2.75 9.29 -7.17
C TRP A 69 -2.86 10.64 -7.87
N ILE A 70 -4.10 11.02 -8.21
CA ILE A 70 -4.42 12.39 -8.55
C ILE A 70 -3.91 13.18 -7.36
N LYS A 71 -2.73 13.82 -7.53
CA LYS A 71 -2.08 14.63 -6.51
C LYS A 71 -3.16 15.53 -5.97
N SER A 72 -3.61 15.24 -4.74
CA SER A 72 -4.75 15.86 -4.06
C SER A 72 -5.34 17.00 -4.89
N SER A 73 -6.29 16.69 -5.78
CA SER A 73 -7.17 17.75 -6.25
C SER A 73 -7.73 18.30 -4.95
N ARG A 74 -7.31 19.51 -4.58
CA ARG A 74 -7.83 20.21 -3.40
C ARG A 74 -9.33 19.99 -3.46
N VAL A 75 -9.85 19.18 -2.54
CA VAL A 75 -11.28 18.89 -2.52
C VAL A 75 -11.88 20.26 -2.24
N GLN A 76 -12.36 20.95 -3.28
CA GLN A 76 -13.26 22.05 -3.07
C GLN A 76 -14.43 21.40 -2.38
N ALA A 77 -14.52 21.61 -1.06
CA ALA A 77 -15.68 21.24 -0.30
C ALA A 77 -16.86 21.82 -1.08
N LEU A 78 -17.68 20.94 -1.66
CA LEU A 78 -18.97 21.33 -2.16
C LEU A 78 -19.72 21.77 -0.91
N VAL A 79 -19.71 23.08 -0.68
CA VAL A 79 -20.45 23.72 0.41
C VAL A 79 -21.87 23.21 0.25
N MET A 80 -22.26 22.30 1.14
CA MET A 80 -23.65 21.92 1.34
C MET A 80 -24.34 23.19 1.85
N THR A 81 -24.73 24.07 0.93
CA THR A 81 -25.65 25.16 1.22
C THR A 81 -27.01 24.50 1.41
N ILE A 82 -27.18 23.82 2.54
CA ILE A 82 -28.49 23.66 3.16
C ILE A 82 -28.85 25.06 3.63
N GLY A 83 -29.30 25.87 2.67
CA GLY A 83 -30.03 27.09 2.96
C GLY A 83 -31.30 26.65 3.65
N SER A 84 -31.27 26.76 4.98
CA SER A 84 -32.41 26.71 5.88
C SER A 84 -33.39 27.83 5.54
N ASN A 85 -34.09 27.73 4.41
CA ASN A 85 -35.31 28.49 4.16
C ASN A 85 -36.47 27.77 4.89
N LEU A 86 -36.39 27.79 6.22
CA LEU A 86 -37.57 27.65 7.06
C LEU A 86 -38.42 28.92 6.84
N PRO A 87 -39.70 28.80 6.41
CA PRO A 87 -40.57 29.96 6.39
C PRO A 87 -40.86 30.35 7.84
N LYS A 88 -40.40 31.53 8.27
CA LYS A 88 -40.87 32.13 9.52
C LYS A 88 -42.31 32.60 9.29
N GLN A 89 -43.25 31.96 9.99
CA GLN A 89 -44.56 32.52 10.23
C GLN A 89 -44.45 33.73 11.18
N ILE A 90 -45.47 34.60 11.07
CA ILE A 90 -45.76 35.86 11.78
C ILE A 90 -45.22 37.09 11.04
#